data_AF-A0A4X1V8W7-F1
#
_entry.id   AF-A0A4X1V8W7-F1
#
_cell.length_a   1.000
_cell.length_b   1.000
_cell.length_c   1.000
_cell.angle_alpha   90.00
_cell.angle_beta   90.00
_cell.angle_gamma   90.00
#
_symmetry.space_group_name_H-M   'P 1'
#
loop_
_entity.id
_entity.type
_entity.pdbx_description
1 polymer ?
#
loop_
_entity_poly.entity_id
_entity_poly.type
_entity_poly.pdbx_seq_one_letter_code
_entity_poly.pdbx_strand_id
1 'polypeptide(L)'
;LKLAATAPIQPLAWEWVYYATAYWMPTEKRMLVKNVLDRNGDAYGFYNDSMKTTGWGILEIRAGYGSQSLSNNIIMFAAGYLEGYLTAPHIYDHFTNLYPQLIKKSSVLDKVQDFLRKQDQWTRDNIKNYKNDPFWRHTGYVMAQMDGLYVGAMKRAVSEGRKPITLFQIQFLNAVGDLLDLIPSLSPINYSDLKVFKRWDMGHCSALIKVLPGFENVFFAHSSWYTYAAMLRIYKHWDFNIIDKDTSSSRLSFSSYPGFLESLDDFYLLGSGLVLLQTTNSVYNKTLMKQVVPQSLLAWQRVRVANMMASGGKQWAEVFSKYNSGTYNNQYMVLDLKKVNLNYGLGKGTLYIVEQIPTYVEYSEQTDVLKRGYWPSYNIPFHEKIYNWSGYPMLVKKLGLDFSYALASRAKIFRRDQGKVTDMESMKYIMRYNNYKKEPYSKGDPCNTICCREDLNELNPSPGGCYDTKVADIHLASTYTAYAISGPTVQDGLPVFHWNHFNKTLHEGMPEAYNFDFITMKPTL
;
A
#
# COMPACT_ATOMS: atom_id res chain seq x y z
N LEU A 1 -22.21 20.41 53.58
CA LEU A 1 -21.71 20.68 52.22
C LEU A 1 -21.22 19.37 51.62
N LYS A 2 -22.04 18.74 50.77
CA LYS A 2 -21.69 17.49 50.05
C LYS A 2 -20.94 17.87 48.77
N LEU A 3 -19.70 17.40 48.63
CA LEU A 3 -18.91 17.50 47.41
C LEU A 3 -19.52 16.55 46.37
N ALA A 4 -20.01 17.13 45.27
CA ALA A 4 -20.50 16.39 44.11
C ALA A 4 -19.32 15.82 43.32
N ALA A 5 -19.40 14.53 43.01
CA ALA A 5 -18.47 13.85 42.13
C ALA A 5 -18.57 14.42 40.72
N THR A 6 -17.42 14.82 40.16
CA THR A 6 -17.28 15.21 38.76
C THR A 6 -17.49 14.00 37.85
N ALA A 7 -18.47 14.09 36.95
CA ALA A 7 -18.72 13.12 35.89
C ALA A 7 -17.52 13.01 34.95
N PRO A 8 -17.27 11.83 34.32
CA PRO A 8 -16.21 11.68 33.35
C PRO A 8 -16.50 12.56 32.12
N ILE A 9 -15.54 13.41 31.78
CA ILE A 9 -15.55 14.23 30.57
C ILE A 9 -15.57 13.29 29.37
N GLN A 10 -16.72 13.18 28.69
CA GLN A 10 -16.75 12.63 27.33
C GLN A 10 -15.85 13.50 26.45
N PRO A 11 -14.93 12.93 25.66
CA PRO A 11 -14.20 13.72 24.68
C PRO A 11 -15.21 14.38 23.75
N LEU A 12 -15.07 15.69 23.54
CA LEU A 12 -15.80 16.44 22.50
C LEU A 12 -15.82 15.59 21.23
N ALA A 13 -17.00 15.20 20.75
CA ALA A 13 -17.13 14.52 19.48
C ALA A 13 -16.66 15.50 18.39
N TRP A 14 -15.44 15.29 17.90
CA TRP A 14 -14.95 15.97 16.71
C TRP A 14 -15.91 15.57 15.59
N GLU A 15 -16.52 16.53 14.89
CA GLU A 15 -17.58 16.35 13.87
C GLU A 15 -17.28 15.31 12.76
N TRP A 16 -16.05 14.80 12.72
CA TRP A 16 -15.47 13.97 11.65
C TRP A 16 -15.02 12.58 12.12
N VAL A 17 -15.22 12.21 13.40
CA VAL A 17 -14.79 10.91 13.95
C VAL A 17 -15.98 9.99 14.18
N TYR A 18 -16.02 8.87 13.45
CA TYR A 18 -17.05 7.85 13.53
C TYR A 18 -16.55 6.66 14.36
N TYR A 19 -17.14 6.45 15.53
CA TYR A 19 -16.88 5.26 16.35
C TYR A 19 -17.88 4.17 16.05
N ALA A 20 -17.41 2.92 16.02
CA ALA A 20 -18.30 1.77 15.98
C ALA A 20 -17.69 0.55 16.66
N THR A 21 -18.57 -0.34 17.08
CA THR A 21 -18.25 -1.62 17.69
C THR A 21 -19.14 -2.70 17.07
N ALA A 22 -18.53 -3.81 16.70
CA ALA A 22 -19.19 -4.96 16.11
C ALA A 22 -19.12 -6.16 17.08
N TYR A 23 -20.24 -6.86 17.21
CA TYR A 23 -20.43 -8.03 18.07
C TYR A 23 -20.85 -9.22 17.21
N TRP A 24 -20.12 -10.31 17.33
CA TRP A 24 -20.48 -11.58 16.74
C TRP A 24 -21.62 -12.21 17.54
N MET A 25 -22.71 -12.55 16.85
CA MET A 25 -23.87 -13.23 17.42
C MET A 25 -23.83 -14.71 17.01
N PRO A 26 -23.36 -15.64 17.86
CA PRO A 26 -23.08 -17.02 17.45
C PRO A 26 -24.31 -17.79 16.98
N THR A 27 -25.46 -17.58 17.61
CA THR A 27 -26.72 -18.27 17.30
C THR A 27 -27.23 -17.89 15.91
N GLU A 28 -27.23 -16.59 15.59
CA GLU A 28 -27.71 -16.09 14.30
C GLU A 28 -26.64 -16.04 13.22
N LYS A 29 -25.38 -16.33 13.56
CA LYS A 29 -24.20 -16.27 12.68
C LYS A 29 -24.11 -14.93 11.92
N ARG A 30 -24.32 -13.82 12.62
CA ARG A 30 -24.32 -12.46 12.07
C ARG A 30 -23.57 -11.49 12.97
N MET A 31 -23.18 -10.34 12.42
CA MET A 31 -22.69 -9.21 13.20
C MET A 31 -23.84 -8.29 13.61
N LEU A 32 -23.82 -7.87 14.87
CA LEU A 32 -24.51 -6.70 15.35
C LEU A 32 -23.51 -5.54 15.42
N VAL A 33 -23.87 -4.35 14.94
CA VAL A 33 -23.01 -3.17 15.02
C VAL A 33 -23.71 -2.06 15.78
N LYS A 34 -22.95 -1.33 16.61
CA LYS A 34 -23.41 -0.16 17.36
C LYS A 34 -22.43 0.99 17.10
N ASN A 35 -22.95 2.21 16.94
CA ASN A 35 -22.16 3.42 16.69
C ASN A 35 -21.61 4.01 18.01
N VAL A 36 -20.89 3.19 18.75
CA VAL A 36 -20.23 3.53 20.01
C VAL A 36 -18.87 2.84 20.05
N LEU A 37 -17.95 3.37 20.84
CA LEU A 37 -16.70 2.69 21.18
C LEU A 37 -16.90 1.87 22.47
N ASP A 38 -17.10 0.56 22.34
CA ASP A 38 -17.20 -0.38 23.46
C ASP A 38 -16.09 -1.43 23.34
N ARG A 39 -15.15 -1.39 24.29
CA ARG A 39 -13.98 -2.27 24.31
C ARG A 39 -14.33 -3.73 24.64
N ASN A 40 -15.56 -4.01 25.07
CA ASN A 40 -16.02 -5.38 25.29
C ASN A 40 -16.52 -6.06 24.00
N GLY A 41 -16.68 -5.30 22.91
CA GLY A 41 -17.09 -5.85 21.62
C GLY A 41 -15.99 -6.64 20.91
N ASP A 42 -16.40 -7.45 19.94
CA ASP A 42 -15.52 -8.39 19.24
C ASP A 42 -14.60 -7.71 18.22
N ALA A 43 -15.02 -6.56 17.68
CA ALA A 43 -14.17 -5.59 17.01
C ALA A 43 -14.66 -4.18 17.35
N TYR A 44 -13.74 -3.26 17.63
CA TYR A 44 -14.07 -1.86 17.93
C TYR A 44 -13.00 -0.93 17.36
N GLY A 45 -13.40 0.30 17.08
CA GLY A 45 -12.54 1.22 16.35
C GLY A 45 -13.18 2.53 16.00
N PHE A 46 -12.45 3.33 15.23
CA PHE A 46 -12.96 4.56 14.66
C PHE A 46 -12.40 4.83 13.27
N TYR A 47 -13.14 5.63 12.50
CA TYR A 47 -12.66 6.30 11.30
C TYR A 47 -12.75 7.81 11.50
N ASN A 48 -11.60 8.49 11.44
CA ASN A 48 -11.50 9.95 11.42
C ASN A 48 -11.40 10.41 9.96
N ASP A 49 -12.46 11.06 9.47
CA ASP A 49 -12.54 11.56 8.11
C ASP A 49 -11.93 12.96 7.96
N SER A 50 -10.62 13.06 8.18
CA SER A 50 -9.86 14.29 8.00
C SER A 50 -9.38 14.51 6.56
N MET A 51 -10.01 13.86 5.57
CA MET A 51 -9.61 13.91 4.15
C MET A 51 -9.58 15.33 3.59
N LYS A 52 -10.54 16.17 3.96
CA LYS A 52 -10.65 17.56 3.44
C LYS A 52 -9.65 18.52 4.09
N THR A 53 -9.17 18.22 5.29
CA THR A 53 -8.31 19.12 6.08
C THR A 53 -6.85 18.71 6.08
N THR A 54 -6.55 17.42 5.91
CA THR A 54 -5.18 16.87 5.96
C THR A 54 -4.81 16.03 4.74
N GLY A 55 -5.78 15.74 3.86
CA GLY A 55 -5.60 14.81 2.75
C GLY A 55 -5.57 13.33 3.17
N TRP A 56 -5.84 13.01 4.44
CA TRP A 56 -5.88 11.65 4.98
C TRP A 56 -7.13 11.40 5.83
N GLY A 57 -7.78 10.26 5.63
CA GLY A 57 -8.57 9.61 6.67
C GLY A 57 -7.67 8.78 7.58
N ILE A 58 -8.05 8.58 8.84
CA ILE A 58 -7.31 7.74 9.79
C ILE A 58 -8.27 6.67 10.33
N LEU A 59 -7.90 5.40 10.15
CA LEU A 59 -8.68 4.26 10.61
C LEU A 59 -7.90 3.48 11.65
N GLU A 60 -8.53 3.22 12.79
CA GLU A 60 -7.98 2.35 13.83
C GLU A 60 -8.99 1.27 14.21
N ILE A 61 -8.57 0.00 14.14
CA ILE A 61 -9.40 -1.17 14.45
C ILE A 61 -8.65 -2.10 15.38
N ARG A 62 -9.30 -2.46 16.48
CA ARG A 62 -8.92 -3.55 17.36
C ARG A 62 -9.95 -4.68 17.27
N ALA A 63 -9.50 -5.93 17.24
CA ALA A 63 -10.41 -7.07 17.15
C ALA A 63 -9.92 -8.27 17.97
N GLY A 64 -10.85 -9.05 18.52
CA GLY A 64 -10.55 -10.25 19.33
C GLY A 64 -10.14 -9.97 20.78
N TYR A 65 -10.32 -8.74 21.26
CA TYR A 65 -10.06 -8.33 22.65
C TYR A 65 -11.34 -8.22 23.51
N GLY A 66 -12.50 -8.52 22.93
CA GLY A 66 -13.79 -8.45 23.60
C GLY A 66 -14.01 -9.55 24.64
N SER A 67 -15.20 -9.58 25.23
CA SER A 67 -15.54 -10.55 26.29
C SER A 67 -15.74 -11.97 25.78
N GLN A 68 -15.95 -12.16 24.48
CA GLN A 68 -16.16 -13.48 23.88
C GLN A 68 -14.86 -14.07 23.35
N SER A 69 -14.63 -15.36 23.60
CA SER A 69 -13.53 -16.10 22.97
C SER A 69 -13.94 -16.48 21.55
N LEU A 70 -13.30 -15.87 20.56
CA LEU A 70 -13.58 -16.10 19.14
C LEU A 70 -12.45 -16.85 18.44
N SER A 71 -12.79 -17.60 17.38
CA SER A 71 -11.77 -18.15 16.49
C SER A 71 -11.11 -17.05 15.66
N ASN A 72 -9.85 -17.25 15.26
CA ASN A 72 -9.11 -16.31 14.41
C ASN A 72 -9.87 -15.91 13.13
N ASN A 73 -10.60 -16.85 12.51
CA ASN A 73 -11.44 -16.53 11.34
C ASN A 73 -12.56 -15.53 11.65
N ILE A 74 -13.22 -15.67 12.81
CA ILE A 74 -14.30 -14.76 13.21
C ILE A 74 -13.70 -13.39 13.60
N ILE A 75 -12.53 -13.37 14.26
CA ILE A 75 -11.82 -12.12 14.59
C ILE A 75 -11.52 -11.34 13.31
N MET A 76 -10.95 -12.00 12.29
CA MET A 76 -10.63 -11.35 11.02
C MET A 76 -11.88 -10.90 10.28
N PHE A 77 -12.94 -11.71 10.28
CA PHE A 77 -14.23 -11.33 9.71
C PHE A 77 -14.83 -10.10 10.43
N ALA A 78 -14.81 -10.07 11.76
CA ALA A 78 -15.31 -8.94 12.55
C ALA A 78 -14.50 -7.66 12.30
N ALA A 79 -13.17 -7.77 12.21
CA ALA A 79 -12.29 -6.66 11.86
C ALA A 79 -12.61 -6.09 10.46
N GLY A 80 -12.72 -6.96 9.46
CA GLY A 80 -13.12 -6.57 8.11
C GLY A 80 -14.51 -5.92 8.10
N TYR A 81 -15.48 -6.51 8.79
CA TYR A 81 -16.83 -5.99 8.90
C TYR A 81 -16.84 -4.56 9.46
N LEU A 82 -16.09 -4.33 10.54
CA LEU A 82 -16.04 -3.02 11.15
C LEU A 82 -15.39 -1.99 10.21
N GLU A 83 -14.30 -2.35 9.52
CA GLU A 83 -13.68 -1.49 8.51
C GLU A 83 -14.66 -1.11 7.40
N GLY A 84 -15.33 -2.11 6.85
CA GLY A 84 -16.30 -1.94 5.77
C GLY A 84 -17.44 -1.03 6.21
N TYR A 85 -17.92 -1.21 7.44
CA TYR A 85 -19.01 -0.40 7.99
C TYR A 85 -18.61 1.06 8.26
N LEU A 86 -17.40 1.28 8.79
CA LEU A 86 -16.89 2.62 9.12
C LEU A 86 -16.54 3.42 7.86
N THR A 87 -15.99 2.77 6.85
CA THR A 87 -15.44 3.44 5.66
C THR A 87 -16.33 3.37 4.43
N ALA A 88 -17.52 2.75 4.52
CA ALA A 88 -18.40 2.47 3.38
C ALA A 88 -18.63 3.65 2.41
N PRO A 89 -18.86 4.91 2.87
CA PRO A 89 -19.00 6.04 1.97
C PRO A 89 -17.81 6.20 1.03
N HIS A 90 -16.59 6.25 1.58
CA HIS A 90 -15.37 6.44 0.80
C HIS A 90 -14.96 5.21 -0.01
N ILE A 91 -15.39 3.99 0.35
CA ILE A 91 -15.18 2.81 -0.50
C ILE A 91 -15.88 3.00 -1.85
N TYR A 92 -17.11 3.55 -1.85
CA TYR A 92 -17.86 3.78 -3.08
C TYR A 92 -17.23 4.89 -3.93
N ASP A 93 -16.83 6.00 -3.29
CA ASP A 93 -16.16 7.12 -3.95
C ASP A 93 -14.84 6.66 -4.58
N HIS A 94 -14.05 5.88 -3.85
CA HIS A 94 -12.78 5.39 -4.35
C HIS A 94 -12.92 4.42 -5.54
N PHE A 95 -13.90 3.50 -5.49
CA PHE A 95 -14.23 2.67 -6.65
C PHE A 95 -14.65 3.52 -7.85
N THR A 96 -15.51 4.52 -7.63
CA THR A 96 -16.00 5.43 -8.68
C THR A 96 -14.86 6.16 -9.37
N ASN A 97 -13.85 6.58 -8.61
CA ASN A 97 -12.67 7.28 -9.13
C ASN A 97 -11.73 6.35 -9.91
N LEU A 98 -11.46 5.14 -9.40
CA LEU A 98 -10.47 4.22 -9.97
C LEU A 98 -10.99 3.36 -11.12
N TYR A 99 -12.25 2.93 -11.08
CA TYR A 99 -12.83 2.06 -12.10
C TYR A 99 -12.59 2.56 -13.54
N PRO A 100 -12.88 3.82 -13.91
CA PRO A 100 -12.66 4.32 -15.27
C PRO A 100 -11.17 4.50 -15.63
N GLN A 101 -10.26 4.49 -14.65
CA GLN A 101 -8.81 4.56 -14.91
C GLN A 101 -8.29 3.24 -15.48
N LEU A 102 -8.81 2.12 -14.97
CA LEU A 102 -8.36 0.77 -15.31
C LEU A 102 -9.23 0.10 -16.39
N ILE A 103 -10.56 0.20 -16.27
CA ILE A 103 -11.51 -0.51 -17.14
C ILE A 103 -12.23 0.50 -18.03
N LYS A 104 -11.83 0.54 -19.30
CA LYS A 104 -12.37 1.46 -20.32
C LYS A 104 -13.32 0.81 -21.33
N LYS A 105 -13.34 -0.52 -21.39
CA LYS A 105 -14.11 -1.31 -22.36
C LYS A 105 -14.81 -2.47 -21.66
N SER A 106 -16.06 -2.75 -22.03
CA SER A 106 -16.83 -3.89 -21.50
C SER A 106 -16.13 -5.23 -21.73
N SER A 107 -15.49 -5.43 -22.88
CA SER A 107 -14.75 -6.67 -23.17
C SER A 107 -13.55 -6.91 -22.25
N VAL A 108 -12.97 -5.85 -21.65
CA VAL A 108 -11.93 -5.99 -20.62
C VAL A 108 -12.57 -6.35 -19.28
N LEU A 109 -13.71 -5.73 -18.94
CA LEU A 109 -14.46 -6.05 -17.72
C LEU A 109 -14.80 -7.53 -17.64
N ASP A 110 -15.36 -8.12 -18.70
CA ASP A 110 -15.78 -9.52 -18.71
C ASP A 110 -14.61 -10.47 -18.42
N LYS A 111 -13.45 -10.20 -19.02
CA LYS A 111 -12.23 -10.99 -18.80
C LYS A 111 -11.69 -10.84 -17.38
N VAL A 112 -11.69 -9.62 -16.83
CA VAL A 112 -11.24 -9.36 -15.47
C VAL A 112 -12.17 -10.04 -14.47
N GLN A 113 -13.49 -9.92 -14.64
CA GLN A 113 -14.48 -10.60 -13.81
C GLN A 113 -14.32 -12.12 -13.85
N ASP A 114 -14.14 -12.70 -15.04
CA ASP A 114 -13.93 -14.14 -15.17
C ASP A 114 -12.63 -14.60 -14.49
N PHE A 115 -11.53 -13.85 -14.65
CA PHE A 115 -10.26 -14.16 -14.00
C PHE A 115 -10.37 -14.10 -12.48
N LEU A 116 -10.88 -12.98 -11.92
CA LEU A 116 -11.00 -12.80 -10.47
C LEU A 116 -11.95 -13.84 -9.85
N ARG A 117 -13.05 -14.19 -10.53
CA ARG A 117 -13.96 -15.26 -10.08
C ARG A 117 -13.26 -16.62 -10.02
N LYS A 118 -12.52 -17.00 -11.06
CA LYS A 118 -11.76 -18.26 -11.09
C LYS A 118 -10.65 -18.29 -10.03
N GLN A 119 -9.98 -17.16 -9.82
CA GLN A 119 -8.91 -17.02 -8.85
C GLN A 119 -9.43 -17.08 -7.41
N ASP A 120 -10.54 -16.41 -7.10
CA ASP A 120 -11.20 -16.46 -5.80
C ASP A 120 -11.71 -17.89 -5.49
N GLN A 121 -12.34 -18.55 -6.47
CA GLN A 121 -12.79 -19.94 -6.32
C GLN A 121 -11.61 -20.88 -6.04
N TRP A 122 -10.54 -20.79 -6.84
CA TRP A 122 -9.33 -21.61 -6.63
C TRP A 122 -8.71 -21.35 -5.25
N THR A 123 -8.65 -20.09 -4.82
CA THR A 123 -8.13 -19.70 -3.49
C THR A 123 -8.95 -20.36 -2.39
N ARG A 124 -10.29 -20.25 -2.44
CA ARG A 124 -11.20 -20.82 -1.45
C ARG A 124 -11.15 -22.34 -1.41
N ASP A 125 -11.02 -23.00 -2.57
CA ASP A 125 -10.87 -24.45 -2.65
C ASP A 125 -9.57 -24.92 -1.97
N ASN A 126 -8.45 -24.21 -2.18
CA ASN A 126 -7.20 -24.53 -1.52
C ASN A 126 -7.25 -24.28 0.00
N ILE A 127 -7.85 -23.18 0.46
CA ILE A 127 -8.06 -22.92 1.89
C ILE A 127 -8.83 -24.08 2.55
N LYS A 128 -9.88 -24.57 1.88
CA LYS A 128 -10.70 -25.70 2.36
C LYS A 128 -9.91 -27.01 2.38
N ASN A 129 -9.17 -27.30 1.32
CA ASN A 129 -8.46 -28.58 1.15
C ASN A 129 -7.20 -28.68 2.02
N TYR A 130 -6.54 -27.55 2.32
CA TYR A 130 -5.27 -27.50 3.05
C TYR A 130 -5.38 -26.78 4.41
N LYS A 131 -6.50 -26.95 5.12
CA LYS A 131 -6.79 -26.26 6.40
C LYS A 131 -5.72 -26.35 7.49
N ASN A 132 -4.91 -27.42 7.48
CA ASN A 132 -3.84 -27.64 8.47
C ASN A 132 -2.50 -27.02 8.05
N ASP A 133 -2.34 -26.68 6.76
CA ASP A 133 -1.15 -25.98 6.27
C ASP A 133 -1.17 -24.53 6.80
N PRO A 134 -0.10 -24.06 7.47
CA PRO A 134 -0.07 -22.72 8.04
C PRO A 134 -0.27 -21.61 7.02
N PHE A 135 0.26 -21.76 5.81
CA PHE A 135 0.13 -20.76 4.76
C PHE A 135 -1.33 -20.64 4.32
N TRP A 136 -1.99 -21.76 3.99
CA TRP A 136 -3.39 -21.75 3.57
C TRP A 136 -4.35 -21.35 4.69
N ARG A 137 -4.02 -21.65 5.95
CA ARG A 137 -4.76 -21.15 7.12
C ARG A 137 -4.69 -19.63 7.23
N HIS A 138 -3.52 -19.02 7.04
CA HIS A 138 -3.36 -17.56 7.03
C HIS A 138 -4.00 -16.91 5.79
N THR A 139 -3.97 -17.56 4.62
CA THR A 139 -4.77 -17.13 3.47
C THR A 139 -6.26 -17.11 3.82
N GLY A 140 -6.73 -18.10 4.58
CA GLY A 140 -8.09 -18.12 5.14
C GLY A 140 -8.41 -16.90 6.01
N TYR A 141 -7.47 -16.47 6.86
CA TYR A 141 -7.62 -15.25 7.68
C TYR A 141 -7.78 -13.99 6.83
N VAL A 142 -6.96 -13.85 5.79
CA VAL A 142 -7.03 -12.71 4.86
C VAL A 142 -8.38 -12.71 4.12
N MET A 143 -8.82 -13.85 3.61
CA MET A 143 -10.10 -13.95 2.90
C MET A 143 -11.31 -13.75 3.82
N ALA A 144 -11.24 -14.18 5.08
CA ALA A 144 -12.27 -13.90 6.08
C ALA A 144 -12.40 -12.39 6.36
N GLN A 145 -11.28 -11.65 6.39
CA GLN A 145 -11.30 -10.18 6.50
C GLN A 145 -11.97 -9.53 5.29
N MET A 146 -11.71 -10.01 4.07
CA MET A 146 -12.36 -9.50 2.85
C MET A 146 -13.88 -9.78 2.86
N ASP A 147 -14.29 -10.97 3.28
CA ASP A 147 -15.70 -11.32 3.43
C ASP A 147 -16.39 -10.40 4.45
N GLY A 148 -15.71 -10.14 5.58
CA GLY A 148 -16.14 -9.16 6.57
C GLY A 148 -16.32 -7.77 5.96
N LEU A 149 -15.29 -7.25 5.29
CA LEU A 149 -15.28 -5.93 4.64
C LEU A 149 -16.48 -5.74 3.73
N TYR A 150 -16.74 -6.71 2.85
CA TYR A 150 -17.88 -6.70 1.95
C TYR A 150 -19.22 -6.61 2.71
N VAL A 151 -19.42 -7.48 3.70
CA VAL A 151 -20.69 -7.53 4.46
C VAL A 151 -20.89 -6.25 5.29
N GLY A 152 -19.82 -5.71 5.89
CA GLY A 152 -19.85 -4.46 6.65
C GLY A 152 -20.22 -3.26 5.79
N ALA A 153 -19.56 -3.11 4.64
CA ALA A 153 -19.84 -2.04 3.68
C ALA A 153 -21.27 -2.13 3.12
N MET A 154 -21.71 -3.35 2.77
CA MET A 154 -23.10 -3.61 2.34
C MET A 154 -24.10 -3.21 3.43
N LYS A 155 -23.85 -3.59 4.70
CA LYS A 155 -24.74 -3.24 5.82
C LYS A 155 -24.89 -1.73 5.99
N ARG A 156 -23.77 -1.00 5.95
CA ARG A 156 -23.77 0.45 6.09
C ARG A 156 -24.55 1.12 4.95
N ALA A 157 -24.29 0.71 3.71
CA ALA A 157 -25.01 1.23 2.54
C ALA A 157 -26.53 1.03 2.66
N VAL A 158 -26.98 -0.17 3.03
CA VAL A 158 -28.41 -0.45 3.24
C VAL A 158 -29.01 0.42 4.34
N SER A 159 -28.29 0.61 5.46
CA SER A 159 -28.80 1.44 6.57
C SER A 159 -28.94 2.92 6.21
N GLU A 160 -28.19 3.40 5.23
CA GLU A 160 -28.23 4.79 4.75
C GLU A 160 -29.08 4.95 3.48
N GLY A 161 -29.77 3.90 3.02
CA GLY A 161 -30.56 3.93 1.79
C GLY A 161 -29.72 4.09 0.51
N ARG A 162 -28.41 3.77 0.56
CA ARG A 162 -27.48 3.84 -0.57
C ARG A 162 -27.38 2.50 -1.30
N LYS A 163 -27.00 2.54 -2.57
CA LYS A 163 -26.74 1.31 -3.35
C LYS A 163 -25.58 0.54 -2.72
N PRO A 164 -25.76 -0.74 -2.34
CA PRO A 164 -24.67 -1.52 -1.79
C PRO A 164 -23.56 -1.77 -2.80
N ILE A 165 -22.32 -1.75 -2.31
CA ILE A 165 -21.17 -2.23 -3.08
C ILE A 165 -21.33 -3.73 -3.37
N THR A 166 -20.87 -4.17 -4.54
CA THR A 166 -20.85 -5.58 -4.93
C THR A 166 -19.54 -6.24 -4.52
N LEU A 167 -19.54 -7.57 -4.38
CA LEU A 167 -18.31 -8.32 -4.08
C LEU A 167 -17.22 -8.10 -5.14
N PHE A 168 -17.59 -8.03 -6.42
CA PHE A 168 -16.65 -7.73 -7.49
C PHE A 168 -15.96 -6.37 -7.29
N GLN A 169 -16.67 -5.35 -6.83
CA GLN A 169 -16.06 -4.03 -6.59
C GLN A 169 -15.05 -4.08 -5.43
N ILE A 170 -15.31 -4.85 -4.37
CA ILE A 170 -14.33 -5.10 -3.31
C ILE A 170 -13.10 -5.85 -3.85
N GLN A 171 -13.32 -6.93 -4.63
CA GLN A 171 -12.23 -7.67 -5.27
C GLN A 171 -11.42 -6.79 -6.22
N PHE A 172 -12.09 -5.93 -6.99
CA PHE A 172 -11.46 -4.97 -7.89
C PHE A 172 -10.53 -4.02 -7.13
N LEU A 173 -11.00 -3.41 -6.03
CA LEU A 173 -10.21 -2.50 -5.21
C LEU A 173 -8.95 -3.20 -4.68
N ASN A 174 -9.11 -4.38 -4.08
CA ASN A 174 -7.97 -5.12 -3.52
C ASN A 174 -6.99 -5.63 -4.60
N ALA A 175 -7.47 -5.81 -5.83
CA ALA A 175 -6.66 -6.24 -6.96
C ALA A 175 -6.08 -5.08 -7.79
N VAL A 176 -6.24 -3.79 -7.40
CA VAL A 176 -5.82 -2.65 -8.24
C VAL A 176 -4.36 -2.74 -8.68
N GLY A 177 -3.44 -3.11 -7.78
CA GLY A 177 -2.03 -3.31 -8.13
C GLY A 177 -1.84 -4.46 -9.12
N ASP A 178 -2.52 -5.60 -8.90
CA ASP A 178 -2.46 -6.76 -9.78
C ASP A 178 -3.08 -6.50 -11.16
N LEU A 179 -4.11 -5.65 -11.23
CA LEU A 179 -4.81 -5.28 -12.46
C LEU A 179 -3.91 -4.51 -13.44
N LEU A 180 -2.87 -3.83 -12.95
CA LEU A 180 -1.88 -3.12 -13.78
C LEU A 180 -1.12 -4.07 -14.71
N ASP A 181 -0.86 -5.31 -14.26
CA ASP A 181 -0.21 -6.36 -15.04
C ASP A 181 -1.22 -7.30 -15.70
N LEU A 182 -2.34 -7.57 -15.02
CA LEU A 182 -3.34 -8.52 -15.48
C LEU A 182 -4.11 -8.01 -16.70
N ILE A 183 -4.55 -6.75 -16.72
CA ILE A 183 -5.33 -6.19 -17.85
C ILE A 183 -4.53 -6.25 -19.16
N PRO A 184 -3.26 -5.79 -19.21
CA PRO A 184 -2.43 -5.93 -20.40
C PRO A 184 -2.18 -7.39 -20.82
N SER A 185 -2.13 -8.32 -19.86
CA SER A 185 -1.98 -9.75 -20.15
C SER A 185 -3.24 -10.36 -20.78
N LEU A 186 -4.42 -10.05 -20.24
CA LEU A 186 -5.72 -10.58 -20.71
C LEU A 186 -6.18 -9.95 -22.04
N SER A 187 -5.80 -8.70 -22.29
CA SER A 187 -6.13 -7.97 -23.51
C SER A 187 -4.91 -7.28 -24.08
N PRO A 188 -3.99 -8.04 -24.72
CA PRO A 188 -2.81 -7.46 -25.34
C PRO A 188 -3.23 -6.50 -26.44
N ILE A 189 -2.86 -5.23 -26.30
CA ILE A 189 -3.03 -4.25 -27.38
C ILE A 189 -1.95 -4.52 -28.44
N ASN A 190 -2.36 -4.54 -29.72
CA ASN A 190 -1.42 -4.55 -30.84
C ASN A 190 -0.76 -3.17 -30.94
N TYR A 191 0.37 -3.00 -30.25
CA TYR A 191 1.17 -1.78 -30.29
C TYR A 191 2.05 -1.76 -31.54
N SER A 192 1.52 -1.32 -32.67
CA SER A 192 2.33 -0.81 -33.78
C SER A 192 2.93 0.56 -33.47
N ASP A 193 2.39 1.28 -32.48
CA ASP A 193 2.84 2.62 -32.08
C ASP A 193 3.31 2.64 -30.62
N LEU A 194 4.63 2.54 -30.42
CA LEU A 194 5.32 2.71 -29.14
C LEU A 194 5.22 4.14 -28.53
N LYS A 195 4.36 5.00 -29.08
CA LYS A 195 4.28 6.43 -28.72
C LYS A 195 3.37 6.75 -27.53
N VAL A 196 2.61 5.80 -27.00
CA VAL A 196 1.64 6.06 -25.92
C VAL A 196 1.70 4.98 -24.83
N PHE A 197 2.80 4.94 -24.09
CA PHE A 197 2.78 4.40 -22.72
C PHE A 197 2.80 5.61 -21.79
N LYS A 198 1.71 5.85 -21.05
CA LYS A 198 1.78 6.83 -19.96
C LYS A 198 2.64 6.21 -18.86
N ARG A 199 3.60 6.97 -18.34
CA ARG A 199 4.57 6.47 -17.35
C ARG A 199 3.84 5.80 -16.16
N TRP A 200 2.74 6.36 -15.68
CA TRP A 200 1.94 5.85 -14.55
C TRP A 200 0.92 4.74 -14.87
N ASP A 201 0.79 4.27 -16.12
CA ASP A 201 -0.16 3.19 -16.46
C ASP A 201 0.18 1.85 -15.76
N MET A 202 1.41 1.68 -15.25
CA MET A 202 1.87 0.50 -14.51
C MET A 202 2.15 0.76 -13.02
N GLY A 203 1.86 1.96 -12.51
CA GLY A 203 2.28 2.39 -11.17
C GLY A 203 3.79 2.64 -11.07
N HIS A 204 4.18 3.64 -10.29
CA HIS A 204 5.58 3.95 -10.00
C HIS A 204 5.73 4.35 -8.53
N CYS A 205 6.93 4.30 -7.98
CA CYS A 205 7.22 4.71 -6.61
C CYS A 205 8.69 5.08 -6.48
N SER A 206 9.01 5.90 -5.49
CA SER A 206 10.39 6.12 -5.04
C SER A 206 10.51 5.71 -3.58
N ALA A 207 11.53 4.93 -3.23
CA ALA A 207 11.82 4.60 -1.83
C ALA A 207 13.30 4.82 -1.52
N LEU A 208 13.57 5.13 -0.25
CA LEU A 208 14.91 5.30 0.27
C LEU A 208 14.98 4.75 1.69
N ILE A 209 15.96 3.90 1.96
CA ILE A 209 16.41 3.55 3.30
C ILE A 209 17.76 4.23 3.50
N LYS A 210 17.91 5.02 4.55
CA LYS A 210 19.12 5.80 4.85
C LYS A 210 19.62 5.47 6.24
N VAL A 211 20.90 5.12 6.33
CA VAL A 211 21.62 4.91 7.59
C VAL A 211 22.49 6.13 7.85
N LEU A 212 22.43 6.70 9.05
CA LEU A 212 23.31 7.81 9.41
C LEU A 212 24.77 7.35 9.59
N PRO A 213 25.77 8.25 9.41
CA PRO A 213 27.18 7.87 9.27
C PRO A 213 27.75 7.04 10.42
N GLY A 214 27.34 7.32 11.66
CA GLY A 214 27.74 6.57 12.86
C GLY A 214 26.72 5.50 13.27
N PHE A 215 25.76 5.14 12.41
CA PHE A 215 24.62 4.26 12.74
C PHE A 215 23.71 4.83 13.85
N GLU A 216 23.65 6.15 14.00
CA GLU A 216 22.87 6.83 15.04
C GLU A 216 21.36 6.65 14.82
N ASN A 217 20.95 6.51 13.55
CA ASN A 217 19.58 6.29 13.17
C ASN A 217 19.49 5.57 11.80
N VAL A 218 18.34 4.96 11.54
CA VAL A 218 17.95 4.41 10.24
C VAL A 218 16.61 5.03 9.84
N PHE A 219 16.63 5.91 8.85
CA PHE A 219 15.43 6.47 8.23
C PHE A 219 14.98 5.58 7.08
N PHE A 220 13.68 5.55 6.85
CA PHE A 220 13.11 4.87 5.70
C PHE A 220 11.85 5.58 5.24
N ALA A 221 11.68 5.67 3.92
CA ALA A 221 10.58 6.42 3.34
C ALA A 221 10.14 5.86 2.00
N HIS A 222 8.90 6.20 1.65
CA HIS A 222 8.27 5.84 0.40
C HIS A 222 7.37 6.96 -0.10
N SER A 223 7.49 7.27 -1.40
CA SER A 223 6.64 8.21 -2.12
C SER A 223 5.94 7.49 -3.27
N SER A 224 4.62 7.31 -3.16
CA SER A 224 3.80 6.61 -4.16
C SER A 224 3.55 7.46 -5.39
N TRP A 225 3.63 6.86 -6.59
CA TRP A 225 3.27 7.51 -7.84
C TRP A 225 2.20 6.73 -8.61
N TYR A 226 1.11 7.41 -8.96
CA TYR A 226 0.01 6.80 -9.70
C TYR A 226 -0.89 7.90 -10.28
N THR A 227 -2.08 7.53 -10.77
CA THR A 227 -3.13 8.51 -11.07
C THR A 227 -3.54 9.25 -9.79
N TYR A 228 -3.73 10.56 -9.89
CA TYR A 228 -4.24 11.38 -8.80
C TYR A 228 -5.67 11.02 -8.42
N ALA A 229 -6.41 10.30 -9.27
CA ALA A 229 -7.70 9.71 -8.92
C ALA A 229 -7.61 8.65 -7.81
N ALA A 230 -6.41 8.26 -7.37
CA ALA A 230 -6.18 7.42 -6.20
C ALA A 230 -6.05 8.21 -4.89
N MET A 231 -6.00 9.55 -4.89
CA MET A 231 -5.70 10.38 -3.71
C MET A 231 -6.78 10.42 -2.60
N LEU A 232 -7.74 9.51 -2.60
CA LEU A 232 -8.62 9.30 -1.45
C LEU A 232 -7.94 8.32 -0.50
N ARG A 233 -7.30 8.85 0.55
CA ARG A 233 -6.29 8.12 1.34
C ARG A 233 -6.81 7.74 2.72
N ILE A 234 -6.44 6.55 3.20
CA ILE A 234 -6.66 6.17 4.60
C ILE A 234 -5.34 5.66 5.17
N TYR A 235 -4.89 6.24 6.28
CA TYR A 235 -3.82 5.65 7.07
C TYR A 235 -4.44 4.70 8.10
N LYS A 236 -3.99 3.44 8.12
CA LYS A 236 -4.63 2.35 8.87
C LYS A 236 -3.74 1.85 9.99
N HIS A 237 -4.37 1.62 11.14
CA HIS A 237 -3.81 0.96 12.31
C HIS A 237 -4.69 -0.23 12.64
N TRP A 238 -4.12 -1.43 12.54
CA TRP A 238 -4.81 -2.68 12.86
C TRP A 238 -4.10 -3.37 14.02
N ASP A 239 -4.87 -3.84 15.00
CA ASP A 239 -4.41 -4.65 16.11
C ASP A 239 -5.39 -5.81 16.34
N PHE A 240 -5.03 -6.99 15.87
CA PHE A 240 -5.89 -8.16 15.93
C PHE A 240 -5.31 -9.18 16.92
N ASN A 241 -6.13 -9.67 17.85
CA ASN A 241 -5.73 -10.68 18.81
C ASN A 241 -5.75 -12.09 18.20
N ILE A 242 -4.93 -12.30 17.17
CA ILE A 242 -4.80 -13.59 16.49
C ILE A 242 -3.86 -14.48 17.30
N ILE A 243 -4.39 -15.59 17.81
CA ILE A 243 -3.60 -16.57 18.56
C ILE A 243 -3.32 -17.75 17.62
N ASP A 244 -2.17 -17.71 16.97
CA ASP A 244 -1.68 -18.78 16.09
C ASP A 244 -0.14 -18.85 16.22
N LYS A 245 0.40 -20.05 16.42
CA LYS A 245 1.85 -20.26 16.60
C LYS A 245 2.68 -19.85 15.39
N ASP A 246 2.06 -19.80 14.21
CA ASP A 246 2.72 -19.45 12.94
C ASP A 246 2.50 -17.97 12.56
N THR A 247 1.84 -17.17 13.41
CA THR A 247 1.71 -15.72 13.28
C THR A 247 2.83 -15.00 14.04
N SER A 248 3.61 -14.19 13.33
CA SER A 248 4.66 -13.33 13.91
C SER A 248 4.22 -11.88 14.10
N SER A 249 3.20 -11.43 13.36
CA SER A 249 2.68 -10.07 13.47
C SER A 249 1.17 -10.06 13.29
N SER A 250 0.46 -9.59 14.32
CA SER A 250 -0.98 -9.35 14.29
C SER A 250 -1.35 -7.87 14.47
N ARG A 251 -0.34 -7.01 14.53
CA ARG A 251 -0.45 -5.55 14.64
C ARG A 251 0.32 -4.86 13.53
N LEU A 252 -0.32 -3.93 12.82
CA LEU A 252 0.22 -3.29 11.62
C LEU A 252 -0.17 -1.82 11.57
N SER A 253 0.71 -0.97 11.05
CA SER A 253 0.42 0.42 10.73
C SER A 253 0.94 0.75 9.34
N PHE A 254 0.07 1.29 8.47
CA PHE A 254 0.39 1.43 7.04
C PHE A 254 -0.48 2.48 6.34
N SER A 255 0.05 3.09 5.29
CA SER A 255 -0.73 3.94 4.38
C SER A 255 -1.56 3.07 3.43
N SER A 256 -2.79 3.47 3.12
CA SER A 256 -3.74 2.67 2.35
C SER A 256 -4.84 3.57 1.75
N TYR A 257 -5.96 2.94 1.40
CA TYR A 257 -7.10 3.49 0.68
C TYR A 257 -8.41 2.90 1.22
N PRO A 258 -9.56 3.55 0.98
CA PRO A 258 -10.86 2.96 1.28
C PRO A 258 -11.08 1.62 0.58
N GLY A 259 -11.37 0.57 1.35
CA GLY A 259 -11.71 -0.77 0.83
C GLY A 259 -10.53 -1.67 0.46
N PHE A 260 -9.30 -1.15 0.51
CA PHE A 260 -8.08 -1.92 0.30
C PHE A 260 -7.67 -2.62 1.59
N LEU A 261 -7.53 -3.94 1.59
CA LEU A 261 -6.99 -4.68 2.72
C LEU A 261 -5.46 -4.79 2.64
N GLU A 262 -4.82 -3.86 1.96
CA GLU A 262 -3.39 -3.75 1.78
C GLU A 262 -3.04 -2.27 1.62
N SER A 263 -1.75 -2.00 1.53
CA SER A 263 -1.24 -0.65 1.39
C SER A 263 -1.32 -0.15 -0.04
N LEU A 264 -1.10 -1.02 -1.04
CA LEU A 264 -0.86 -0.70 -2.48
C LEU A 264 0.37 0.20 -2.72
N ASP A 265 0.68 1.13 -1.81
CA ASP A 265 1.98 1.78 -1.76
C ASP A 265 3.07 0.81 -1.29
N ASP A 266 2.64 -0.10 -0.41
CA ASP A 266 3.43 -0.96 0.45
C ASP A 266 4.42 -0.16 1.31
N PHE A 267 3.90 0.62 2.26
CA PHE A 267 4.61 1.13 3.44
C PHE A 267 3.98 0.54 4.70
N TYR A 268 4.64 -0.43 5.35
CA TYR A 268 4.14 -1.05 6.58
C TYR A 268 5.14 -1.00 7.71
N LEU A 269 4.63 -0.74 8.91
CA LEU A 269 5.27 -0.98 10.20
C LEU A 269 4.60 -2.20 10.84
N LEU A 270 5.33 -3.31 10.96
CA LEU A 270 4.80 -4.60 11.42
C LEU A 270 5.20 -4.87 12.87
N GLY A 271 4.31 -5.50 13.64
CA GLY A 271 4.56 -5.87 15.03
C GLY A 271 5.65 -6.93 15.21
N SER A 272 6.05 -7.62 14.14
CA SER A 272 7.23 -8.49 14.14
C SER A 272 8.56 -7.73 14.19
N GLY A 273 8.54 -6.39 14.13
CA GLY A 273 9.73 -5.53 14.04
C GLY A 273 10.22 -5.33 12.60
N LEU A 274 9.44 -5.79 11.61
CA LEU A 274 9.73 -5.62 10.19
C LEU A 274 9.11 -4.33 9.66
N VAL A 275 9.83 -3.68 8.75
CA VAL A 275 9.31 -2.63 7.88
C VAL A 275 9.29 -3.18 6.46
N LEU A 276 8.17 -3.01 5.78
CA LEU A 276 8.02 -3.39 4.37
C LEU A 276 7.84 -2.13 3.54
N LEU A 277 8.75 -1.93 2.57
CA LEU A 277 8.64 -0.95 1.50
C LEU A 277 8.57 -1.65 0.14
N GLN A 278 8.10 -0.97 -0.90
CA GLN A 278 8.11 -1.51 -2.26
C GLN A 278 8.36 -0.42 -3.31
N THR A 279 8.80 -0.79 -4.52
CA THR A 279 8.50 -0.02 -5.74
C THR A 279 8.17 -0.97 -6.91
N THR A 280 7.22 -0.58 -7.77
CA THR A 280 6.72 -1.47 -8.87
C THR A 280 7.73 -1.58 -9.99
N ASN A 281 8.07 -2.79 -10.43
CA ASN A 281 8.86 -3.03 -11.63
C ASN A 281 7.94 -3.35 -12.80
N SER A 282 8.32 -2.94 -14.01
CA SER A 282 7.57 -3.28 -15.21
C SER A 282 8.14 -4.53 -15.88
N VAL A 283 7.25 -5.41 -16.37
CA VAL A 283 7.66 -6.59 -17.15
C VAL A 283 7.33 -6.34 -18.63
N TYR A 284 8.34 -5.97 -19.41
CA TYR A 284 8.19 -5.70 -20.84
C TYR A 284 8.24 -6.97 -21.71
N ASN A 285 8.61 -8.11 -21.11
CA ASN A 285 8.63 -9.40 -21.78
C ASN A 285 7.22 -10.00 -21.87
N LYS A 286 6.58 -9.80 -23.02
CA LYS A 286 5.22 -10.31 -23.29
C LYS A 286 5.10 -11.84 -23.20
N THR A 287 6.18 -12.59 -23.43
CA THR A 287 6.14 -14.06 -23.32
C THR A 287 5.98 -14.49 -21.86
N LEU A 288 6.62 -13.79 -20.93
CA LEU A 288 6.42 -14.03 -19.49
C LEU A 288 5.00 -13.66 -19.04
N MET A 289 4.46 -12.55 -19.55
CA MET A 289 3.10 -12.11 -19.17
C MET A 289 2.01 -13.12 -19.55
N LYS A 290 2.23 -13.97 -20.55
CA LYS A 290 1.32 -15.07 -20.92
C LYS A 290 1.25 -16.20 -19.88
N GLN A 291 2.15 -16.22 -18.89
CA GLN A 291 2.17 -17.21 -17.81
C GLN A 291 1.27 -16.83 -16.63
N VAL A 292 0.67 -15.65 -16.65
CA VAL A 292 -0.29 -15.21 -15.62
C VAL A 292 -1.58 -16.02 -15.75
N VAL A 293 -1.94 -16.77 -14.70
CA VAL A 293 -3.11 -17.67 -14.68
C VAL A 293 -3.88 -17.52 -13.37
N PRO A 294 -5.20 -17.79 -13.36
CA PRO A 294 -6.02 -17.63 -12.16
C PRO A 294 -5.73 -18.66 -11.06
N GLN A 295 -5.01 -19.76 -11.35
CA GLN A 295 -4.55 -20.73 -10.35
C GLN A 295 -3.28 -20.24 -9.63
N SER A 296 -3.36 -19.05 -9.06
CA SER A 296 -2.29 -18.37 -8.33
C SER A 296 -2.88 -17.45 -7.26
N LEU A 297 -2.05 -16.92 -6.36
CA LEU A 297 -2.46 -15.90 -5.39
C LEU A 297 -2.02 -14.53 -5.85
N LEU A 298 -2.96 -13.58 -5.86
CA LEU A 298 -2.68 -12.18 -6.16
C LEU A 298 -1.67 -11.60 -5.17
N ALA A 299 -0.91 -10.58 -5.59
CA ALA A 299 0.17 -10.02 -4.80
C ALA A 299 -0.32 -9.51 -3.43
N TRP A 300 -1.47 -8.81 -3.38
CA TRP A 300 -2.01 -8.30 -2.12
C TRP A 300 -2.26 -9.42 -1.08
N GLN A 301 -2.75 -10.58 -1.53
CA GLN A 301 -2.97 -11.76 -0.67
C GLN A 301 -1.64 -12.27 -0.12
N ARG A 302 -0.63 -12.39 -0.99
CA ARG A 302 0.69 -12.91 -0.62
C ARG A 302 1.44 -11.95 0.30
N VAL A 303 1.36 -10.64 0.07
CA VAL A 303 1.91 -9.60 0.96
C VAL A 303 1.27 -9.71 2.34
N ARG A 304 -0.07 -9.79 2.42
CA ARG A 304 -0.77 -9.90 3.72
C ARG A 304 -0.41 -11.17 4.47
N VAL A 305 -0.32 -12.32 3.80
CA VAL A 305 0.09 -13.58 4.43
C VAL A 305 1.55 -13.50 4.89
N ALA A 306 2.47 -12.97 4.08
CA ALA A 306 3.87 -12.79 4.46
C ALA A 306 4.03 -11.82 5.65
N ASN A 307 3.29 -10.72 5.68
CA ASN A 307 3.29 -9.76 6.78
C ASN A 307 2.81 -10.37 8.09
N MET A 308 1.83 -11.29 8.05
CA MET A 308 1.36 -11.97 9.26
C MET A 308 2.36 -13.03 9.77
N MET A 309 2.94 -13.82 8.86
CA MET A 309 3.73 -15.00 9.23
C MET A 309 5.21 -14.71 9.51
N ALA A 310 5.80 -13.70 8.86
CA ALA A 310 7.24 -13.52 8.85
C ALA A 310 7.79 -12.83 10.10
N SER A 311 8.86 -13.41 10.64
CA SER A 311 9.66 -12.87 11.75
C SER A 311 10.99 -12.26 11.29
N GLY A 312 11.34 -12.39 10.01
CA GLY A 312 12.61 -11.93 9.42
C GLY A 312 12.52 -11.81 7.90
N GLY A 313 13.44 -11.06 7.28
CA GLY A 313 13.42 -10.77 5.84
C GLY A 313 13.45 -12.02 4.93
N LYS A 314 14.27 -13.01 5.26
CA LYS A 314 14.33 -14.28 4.50
C LYS A 314 13.00 -15.03 4.53
N GLN A 315 12.41 -15.18 5.72
CA GLN A 315 11.14 -15.89 5.90
C GLN A 315 10.02 -15.16 5.16
N TRP A 316 10.02 -13.82 5.18
CA TRP A 316 9.06 -13.01 4.41
C TRP A 316 9.16 -13.35 2.92
N ALA A 317 10.38 -13.38 2.37
CA ALA A 317 10.61 -13.72 0.97
C ALA A 317 10.14 -15.14 0.61
N GLU A 318 10.44 -16.13 1.46
CA GLU A 318 10.02 -17.52 1.28
C GLU A 318 8.50 -17.68 1.29
N VAL A 319 7.80 -16.98 2.20
CA VAL A 319 6.33 -16.99 2.27
C VAL A 319 5.72 -16.28 1.07
N PHE A 320 6.20 -15.08 0.73
CA PHE A 320 5.71 -14.27 -0.39
C PHE A 320 5.87 -14.98 -1.76
N SER A 321 6.92 -15.81 -1.90
CA SER A 321 7.23 -16.51 -3.15
C SER A 321 6.21 -17.61 -3.51
N LYS A 322 5.42 -18.09 -2.54
CA LYS A 322 4.45 -19.19 -2.76
C LYS A 322 3.31 -18.73 -3.66
N TYR A 323 2.96 -19.56 -4.64
CA TYR A 323 1.84 -19.34 -5.58
C TYR A 323 1.91 -17.98 -6.30
N ASN A 324 3.11 -17.58 -6.70
CA ASN A 324 3.38 -16.34 -7.43
C ASN A 324 2.46 -16.18 -8.66
N SER A 325 1.69 -15.09 -8.69
CA SER A 325 0.78 -14.74 -9.79
C SER A 325 1.46 -14.11 -11.00
N GLY A 326 2.66 -13.54 -10.84
CA GLY A 326 3.28 -12.71 -11.87
C GLY A 326 2.56 -11.39 -12.12
N THR A 327 1.76 -10.93 -11.17
CA THR A 327 1.04 -9.65 -11.19
C THR A 327 1.50 -8.78 -10.04
N TYR A 328 1.40 -7.46 -10.23
CA TYR A 328 1.96 -6.44 -9.35
C TYR A 328 3.44 -6.74 -9.07
N ASN A 329 4.21 -6.80 -10.15
CA ASN A 329 5.61 -7.20 -10.14
C ASN A 329 6.47 -6.10 -9.52
N ASN A 330 7.16 -6.42 -8.43
CA ASN A 330 7.65 -5.41 -7.49
C ASN A 330 9.08 -5.71 -7.04
N GLN A 331 9.78 -4.68 -6.57
CA GLN A 331 10.90 -4.81 -5.64
C GLN A 331 10.41 -4.49 -4.23
N TYR A 332 10.39 -5.47 -3.34
CA TYR A 332 10.11 -5.30 -1.93
C TYR A 332 11.42 -5.15 -1.15
N MET A 333 11.45 -4.22 -0.21
CA MET A 333 12.54 -4.03 0.75
C MET A 333 12.00 -4.40 2.13
N VAL A 334 12.49 -5.52 2.67
CA VAL A 334 12.13 -6.02 3.99
C VAL A 334 13.26 -5.66 4.96
N LEU A 335 13.02 -4.61 5.75
CA LEU A 335 13.96 -4.08 6.73
C LEU A 335 13.62 -4.66 8.11
N ASP A 336 14.52 -5.46 8.69
CA ASP A 336 14.37 -6.02 10.03
C ASP A 336 15.04 -5.11 11.07
N LEU A 337 14.25 -4.30 11.76
CA LEU A 337 14.74 -3.32 12.73
C LEU A 337 15.37 -3.99 13.96
N LYS A 338 15.04 -5.26 14.24
CA LYS A 338 15.66 -6.02 15.35
C LYS A 338 17.13 -6.33 15.10
N LYS A 339 17.61 -6.16 13.86
CA LYS A 339 19.01 -6.36 13.45
C LYS A 339 19.82 -5.06 13.42
N VAL A 340 19.20 -3.92 13.69
CA VAL A 340 19.88 -2.62 13.78
C VAL A 340 20.41 -2.43 15.19
N ASN A 341 21.73 -2.26 15.34
CA ASN A 341 22.35 -1.88 16.61
C ASN A 341 22.88 -0.45 16.51
N LEU A 342 22.11 0.50 17.05
CA LEU A 342 22.41 1.93 16.93
C LEU A 342 23.78 2.27 17.53
N ASN A 343 24.55 3.11 16.84
CA ASN A 343 25.92 3.50 17.17
C ASN A 343 26.97 2.38 17.05
N TYR A 344 26.60 1.19 16.58
CA TYR A 344 27.54 0.06 16.42
C TYR A 344 27.57 -0.50 15.00
N GLY A 345 26.40 -0.78 14.41
CA GLY A 345 26.32 -1.34 13.06
C GLY A 345 25.05 -2.11 12.76
N LEU A 346 25.00 -2.69 11.55
CA LEU A 346 23.87 -3.48 11.05
C LEU A 346 24.23 -4.97 11.02
N GLY A 347 23.43 -5.78 11.72
CA GLY A 347 23.58 -7.23 11.75
C GLY A 347 23.13 -7.89 10.44
N LYS A 348 23.67 -9.07 10.12
CA LYS A 348 23.28 -9.83 8.93
C LYS A 348 21.77 -10.05 8.89
N GLY A 349 21.17 -9.81 7.73
CA GLY A 349 19.72 -9.93 7.52
C GLY A 349 18.93 -8.68 7.89
N THR A 350 19.58 -7.55 8.16
CA THR A 350 18.91 -6.26 8.35
C THR A 350 18.08 -5.88 7.14
N LEU A 351 18.58 -6.11 5.91
CA LEU A 351 17.83 -5.81 4.69
C LEU A 351 17.76 -7.03 3.77
N TYR A 352 16.55 -7.42 3.39
CA TYR A 352 16.30 -8.34 2.29
C TYR A 352 15.60 -7.62 1.14
N ILE A 353 16.06 -7.88 -0.07
CA ILE A 353 15.44 -7.39 -1.30
C ILE A 353 14.79 -8.56 -2.00
N VAL A 354 13.52 -8.42 -2.35
CA VAL A 354 12.71 -9.47 -2.99
C VAL A 354 12.13 -8.91 -4.26
N GLU A 355 12.38 -9.55 -5.40
CA GLU A 355 11.88 -9.13 -6.69
C GLU A 355 11.11 -10.25 -7.38
N GLN A 356 9.99 -9.89 -7.97
CA GLN A 356 9.10 -10.82 -8.65
C GLN A 356 8.89 -10.43 -10.11
N ILE A 357 8.79 -11.47 -10.94
CA ILE A 357 8.20 -11.46 -12.28
C ILE A 357 7.28 -12.68 -12.42
N PRO A 358 6.50 -12.84 -13.51
CA PRO A 358 5.83 -14.11 -13.77
C PRO A 358 6.78 -15.30 -13.67
N THR A 359 6.32 -16.35 -12.99
CA THR A 359 7.00 -17.64 -12.75
C THR A 359 8.27 -17.60 -11.89
N TYR A 360 8.81 -16.44 -11.54
CA TYR A 360 10.09 -16.34 -10.84
C TYR A 360 10.12 -15.25 -9.78
N VAL A 361 10.61 -15.61 -8.59
CA VAL A 361 10.91 -14.68 -7.50
C VAL A 361 12.37 -14.87 -7.12
N GLU A 362 13.09 -13.77 -7.02
CA GLU A 362 14.48 -13.74 -6.57
C GLU A 362 14.57 -12.89 -5.31
N TYR A 363 15.35 -13.34 -4.33
CA TYR A 363 15.60 -12.57 -3.13
C TYR A 363 17.03 -12.73 -2.65
N SER A 364 17.58 -11.65 -2.10
CA SER A 364 18.94 -11.62 -1.58
C SER A 364 19.04 -10.72 -0.35
N GLU A 365 20.04 -11.01 0.47
CA GLU A 365 20.37 -10.25 1.67
C GLU A 365 21.31 -9.10 1.28
N GLN A 366 20.97 -7.86 1.62
CA GLN A 366 21.63 -6.63 1.14
C GLN A 366 22.10 -5.69 2.26
N THR A 367 22.32 -6.21 3.47
CA THR A 367 22.83 -5.42 4.61
C THR A 367 24.19 -4.80 4.30
N ASP A 368 25.08 -5.50 3.59
CA ASP A 368 26.41 -4.96 3.28
C ASP A 368 26.38 -3.78 2.31
N VAL A 369 25.37 -3.71 1.44
CA VAL A 369 25.10 -2.51 0.64
C VAL A 369 24.57 -1.39 1.55
N LEU A 370 23.58 -1.71 2.39
CA LEU A 370 22.96 -0.73 3.29
C LEU A 370 23.96 -0.11 4.29
N LYS A 371 24.95 -0.88 4.77
CA LYS A 371 26.06 -0.39 5.62
C LYS A 371 26.87 0.74 4.97
N ARG A 372 26.87 0.86 3.64
CA ARG A 372 27.53 1.97 2.93
C ARG A 372 26.75 3.28 3.02
N GLY A 373 25.52 3.23 3.54
CA GLY A 373 24.77 4.41 3.97
C GLY A 373 23.35 4.47 3.45
N TYR A 374 22.98 3.75 2.38
CA TYR A 374 21.63 3.81 1.84
C TYR A 374 21.25 2.65 0.92
N TRP A 375 19.94 2.46 0.72
CA TRP A 375 19.34 1.64 -0.33
C TRP A 375 18.25 2.46 -1.06
N PRO A 376 18.42 2.76 -2.35
CA PRO A 376 17.39 3.42 -3.16
C PRO A 376 16.52 2.41 -3.92
N SER A 377 15.27 2.78 -4.21
CA SER A 377 14.39 2.01 -5.08
C SER A 377 13.55 2.95 -5.97
N TYR A 378 13.42 2.61 -7.26
CA TYR A 378 12.90 3.53 -8.29
C TYR A 378 12.39 2.82 -9.55
N ASN A 379 11.67 1.70 -9.38
CA ASN A 379 10.97 0.97 -10.46
C ASN A 379 11.85 0.34 -11.55
N ILE A 380 13.11 0.05 -11.22
CA ILE A 380 14.01 -0.73 -12.07
C ILE A 380 14.56 -1.89 -11.24
N PRO A 381 14.45 -3.15 -11.70
CA PRO A 381 14.94 -4.29 -10.95
C PRO A 381 16.43 -4.20 -10.66
N PHE A 382 16.79 -4.57 -9.43
CA PHE A 382 18.16 -4.67 -8.93
C PHE A 382 18.80 -6.01 -9.32
N HIS A 383 18.09 -7.13 -9.16
CA HIS A 383 18.63 -8.44 -9.50
C HIS A 383 18.78 -8.52 -11.02
N GLU A 384 20.01 -8.77 -11.48
CA GLU A 384 20.36 -8.72 -12.90
C GLU A 384 19.50 -9.68 -13.73
N LYS A 385 19.19 -10.86 -13.19
CA LYS A 385 18.34 -11.84 -13.87
C LYS A 385 16.92 -11.32 -14.06
N ILE A 386 16.33 -10.72 -13.03
CA ILE A 386 15.01 -10.08 -13.10
C ILE A 386 15.02 -8.94 -14.12
N TYR A 387 16.02 -8.06 -14.06
CA TYR A 387 16.22 -6.94 -15.00
C TYR A 387 16.29 -7.43 -16.46
N ASN A 388 17.10 -8.45 -16.71
CA ASN A 388 17.30 -9.04 -18.04
C ASN A 388 16.03 -9.73 -18.55
N TRP A 389 15.40 -10.58 -17.74
CA TRP A 389 14.22 -11.36 -18.13
C TRP A 389 12.98 -10.49 -18.33
N SER A 390 12.89 -9.37 -17.62
CA SER A 390 11.84 -8.37 -17.78
C SER A 390 12.00 -7.54 -19.06
N GLY A 391 13.15 -7.59 -19.74
CA GLY A 391 13.36 -6.94 -21.04
C GLY A 391 13.96 -5.52 -20.98
N TYR A 392 14.45 -5.07 -19.83
CA TYR A 392 15.07 -3.74 -19.70
C TYR A 392 16.31 -3.52 -20.60
N PRO A 393 17.21 -4.49 -20.85
CA PRO A 393 18.34 -4.28 -21.77
C PRO A 393 17.91 -3.85 -23.18
N MET A 394 16.79 -4.37 -23.68
CA MET A 394 16.23 -3.98 -24.97
C MET A 394 15.75 -2.52 -24.94
N LEU A 395 15.11 -2.09 -23.84
CA LEU A 395 14.68 -0.70 -23.69
C LEU A 395 15.87 0.25 -23.57
N VAL A 396 16.93 -0.13 -22.86
CA VAL A 396 18.16 0.68 -22.82
C VAL A 396 18.74 0.89 -24.22
N LYS A 397 18.79 -0.17 -25.05
CA LYS A 397 19.27 -0.06 -26.44
C LYS A 397 18.38 0.84 -27.32
N LYS A 398 17.06 0.88 -27.07
CA LYS A 398 16.09 1.60 -27.90
C LYS A 398 15.80 3.03 -27.44
N LEU A 399 15.71 3.24 -26.13
CA LEU A 399 15.19 4.45 -25.49
C LEU A 399 16.25 5.14 -24.62
N GLY A 400 17.41 4.53 -24.43
CA GLY A 400 18.54 5.10 -23.71
C GLY A 400 18.58 4.75 -22.23
N LEU A 401 19.48 5.43 -21.52
CA LEU A 401 19.92 5.08 -20.17
C LEU A 401 18.90 5.32 -19.06
N ASP A 402 17.74 5.92 -19.37
CA ASP A 402 16.71 6.16 -18.37
C ASP A 402 16.02 4.85 -17.89
N PHE A 403 16.21 3.75 -18.64
CA PHE A 403 15.83 2.38 -18.24
C PHE A 403 16.99 1.58 -17.62
N SER A 404 18.19 2.16 -17.50
CA SER A 404 19.32 1.52 -16.82
C SER A 404 19.17 1.65 -15.32
N TYR A 405 19.38 0.56 -14.59
CA TYR A 405 19.38 0.58 -13.11
C TYR A 405 20.32 1.66 -12.55
N ALA A 406 21.52 1.82 -13.11
CA ALA A 406 22.53 2.73 -12.57
C ALA A 406 22.36 4.20 -13.02
N LEU A 407 21.75 4.43 -14.18
CA LEU A 407 21.80 5.73 -14.89
C LEU A 407 20.44 6.39 -15.14
N ALA A 408 19.35 5.78 -14.68
CA ALA A 408 18.05 6.43 -14.57
C ALA A 408 18.13 7.75 -13.76
N SER A 409 17.27 8.72 -14.07
CA SER A 409 17.30 10.04 -13.41
C SER A 409 17.22 9.95 -11.89
N ARG A 410 16.31 9.14 -11.36
CA ARG A 410 16.20 8.90 -9.90
C ARG A 410 17.42 8.23 -9.30
N ALA A 411 18.04 7.29 -10.02
CA ALA A 411 19.30 6.66 -9.58
C ALA A 411 20.43 7.69 -9.45
N LYS A 412 20.55 8.61 -10.41
CA LYS A 412 21.53 9.70 -10.41
C LYS A 412 21.26 10.70 -9.28
N ILE A 413 20.01 11.10 -9.08
CA ILE A 413 19.59 12.03 -8.01
C ILE A 413 19.86 11.42 -6.63
N PHE A 414 19.38 10.19 -6.36
CA PHE A 414 19.65 9.52 -5.08
C PHE A 414 21.14 9.35 -4.82
N ARG A 415 21.92 8.91 -5.81
CA ARG A 415 23.37 8.76 -5.65
C ARG A 415 24.07 10.07 -5.31
N ARG A 416 23.64 11.19 -5.90
CA ARG A 416 24.20 12.53 -5.62
C ARG A 416 23.78 13.05 -4.25
N ASP A 417 22.51 12.91 -3.89
CA ASP A 417 21.90 13.67 -2.80
C ASP A 417 21.59 12.89 -1.53
N GLN A 418 21.61 11.55 -1.53
CA GLN A 418 21.31 10.76 -0.31
C GLN A 418 22.22 11.14 0.87
N GLY A 419 23.46 11.56 0.60
CA GLY A 419 24.40 11.97 1.64
C GLY A 419 24.01 13.26 2.36
N LYS A 420 23.06 14.03 1.81
CA LYS A 420 22.50 15.24 2.44
C LYS A 420 21.39 14.92 3.44
N VAL A 421 20.95 13.66 3.53
CA VAL A 421 19.99 13.21 4.54
C VAL A 421 20.72 12.98 5.85
N THR A 422 20.54 13.91 6.79
CA THR A 422 21.16 13.91 8.12
C THR A 422 20.14 13.79 9.24
N ASP A 423 18.86 13.96 8.94
CA ASP A 423 17.76 14.01 9.90
C ASP A 423 16.41 13.74 9.20
N MET A 424 15.33 13.79 9.98
CA MET A 424 13.97 13.58 9.49
C MET A 424 13.53 14.61 8.45
N GLU A 425 13.90 15.88 8.60
CA GLU A 425 13.44 16.94 7.69
C GLU A 425 14.15 16.86 6.33
N SER A 426 15.45 16.58 6.33
CA SER A 426 16.20 16.29 5.11
C SER A 426 15.74 14.99 4.42
N MET A 427 15.26 13.99 5.19
CA MET A 427 14.62 12.79 4.63
C MET A 427 13.27 13.12 3.97
N LYS A 428 12.41 13.91 4.62
CA LYS A 428 11.17 14.41 4.03
C LYS A 428 11.45 15.20 2.75
N TYR A 429 12.46 16.07 2.78
CA TYR A 429 12.85 16.92 1.65
C TYR A 429 13.27 16.11 0.42
N ILE A 430 14.18 15.13 0.55
CA ILE A 430 14.65 14.35 -0.60
C ILE A 430 13.53 13.50 -1.21
N MET A 431 12.60 13.00 -0.39
CA MET A 431 11.50 12.15 -0.86
C MET A 431 10.37 12.93 -1.52
N ARG A 432 10.31 14.24 -1.28
CA ARG A 432 9.43 15.20 -1.96
C ARG A 432 10.14 15.99 -3.08
N TYR A 433 11.41 15.69 -3.34
CA TYR A 433 12.24 16.48 -4.26
C TYR A 433 11.73 16.46 -5.69
N ASN A 434 11.45 17.67 -6.19
CA ASN A 434 11.19 17.93 -7.60
C ASN A 434 11.58 19.36 -7.95
N ASN A 435 12.76 19.53 -8.53
CA ASN A 435 13.22 20.80 -9.08
C ASN A 435 13.50 20.66 -10.58
N TYR A 436 12.57 20.05 -11.31
CA TYR A 436 12.79 19.61 -12.69
C TYR A 436 13.25 20.71 -13.66
N LYS A 437 12.94 21.98 -13.38
CA LYS A 437 13.37 23.13 -14.19
C LYS A 437 14.88 23.43 -14.09
N LYS A 438 15.49 23.12 -12.95
CA LYS A 438 16.92 23.39 -12.67
C LYS A 438 17.75 22.11 -12.52
N GLU A 439 17.10 20.98 -12.31
CA GLU A 439 17.73 19.67 -12.15
C GLU A 439 18.30 19.17 -13.49
N PRO A 440 19.64 19.05 -13.65
CA PRO A 440 20.21 18.59 -14.92
C PRO A 440 19.81 17.14 -15.27
N TYR A 441 19.55 16.28 -14.26
CA TYR A 441 19.15 14.89 -14.52
C TYR A 441 17.68 14.74 -14.95
N SER A 442 16.84 15.76 -14.77
CA SER A 442 15.44 15.72 -15.19
C SER A 442 15.30 15.92 -16.70
N LYS A 443 16.25 16.65 -17.31
CA LYS A 443 16.18 17.14 -18.70
C LYS A 443 14.90 17.96 -18.97
N GLY A 444 14.41 18.69 -17.96
CA GLY A 444 13.19 19.50 -18.06
C GLY A 444 11.87 18.70 -17.96
N ASP A 445 11.93 17.37 -17.78
CA ASP A 445 10.75 16.52 -17.58
C ASP A 445 10.36 16.52 -16.07
N PRO A 446 9.13 16.95 -15.72
CA PRO A 446 8.68 17.06 -14.32
C PRO A 446 8.53 15.71 -13.60
N CYS A 447 8.67 14.60 -14.32
CA CYS A 447 8.61 13.24 -13.79
C CYS A 447 9.96 12.52 -13.77
N ASN A 448 11.02 13.11 -14.31
CA ASN A 448 12.38 12.59 -14.17
C ASN A 448 13.05 13.05 -12.85
N THR A 449 12.30 13.00 -11.74
CA THR A 449 12.69 13.45 -10.39
C THR A 449 12.27 12.42 -9.33
N ILE A 450 12.49 12.66 -8.03
CA ILE A 450 12.10 11.72 -6.95
C ILE A 450 10.60 11.74 -6.66
N CYS A 451 9.93 12.88 -6.85
CA CYS A 451 8.50 13.03 -6.69
C CYS A 451 7.88 13.69 -7.94
N CYS A 452 7.55 12.86 -8.94
CA CYS A 452 7.03 13.25 -10.26
C CYS A 452 5.78 14.15 -10.20
N ARG A 453 5.68 15.08 -11.15
CA ARG A 453 4.55 16.03 -11.33
C ARG A 453 4.10 16.06 -12.79
N GLU A 454 3.47 15.00 -13.29
CA GLU A 454 3.08 14.93 -14.70
C GLU A 454 2.01 15.98 -15.05
N ASP A 455 1.24 16.40 -14.05
CA ASP A 455 0.28 17.49 -14.20
C ASP A 455 0.92 18.81 -14.66
N LEU A 456 2.26 18.94 -14.51
CA LEU A 456 3.06 20.08 -14.96
C LEU A 456 3.79 19.83 -16.28
N ASN A 457 3.53 18.71 -16.97
CA ASN A 457 4.10 18.44 -18.29
C ASN A 457 3.52 19.42 -19.32
N GLU A 458 4.40 20.12 -20.06
CA GLU A 458 3.99 21.16 -21.01
C GLU A 458 3.26 20.61 -22.25
N LEU A 459 3.61 19.40 -22.68
CA LEU A 459 3.10 18.82 -23.93
C LEU A 459 1.79 18.05 -23.71
N ASN A 460 1.73 17.25 -22.65
CA ASN A 460 0.60 16.37 -22.38
C ASN A 460 0.37 16.22 -20.87
N PRO A 461 -0.11 17.27 -20.20
CA PRO A 461 -0.35 17.23 -18.77
C PRO A 461 -1.40 16.16 -18.44
N SER A 462 -1.14 15.39 -17.39
CA SER A 462 -2.04 14.34 -16.91
C SER A 462 -2.07 14.37 -15.39
N PRO A 463 -3.24 14.15 -14.73
CA PRO A 463 -3.34 14.18 -13.28
C PRO A 463 -2.75 12.89 -12.70
N GLY A 464 -1.43 12.83 -12.65
CA GLY A 464 -0.68 11.68 -12.17
C GLY A 464 0.75 12.04 -11.81
N GLY A 465 1.39 11.13 -11.09
CA GLY A 465 2.72 11.34 -10.53
C GLY A 465 2.74 11.02 -9.06
N CYS A 466 3.71 11.58 -8.35
CA CYS A 466 3.89 11.40 -6.93
C CYS A 466 2.77 12.10 -6.15
N TYR A 467 2.05 11.39 -5.30
CA TYR A 467 0.93 11.95 -4.53
C TYR A 467 1.00 11.71 -3.03
N ASP A 468 2.09 11.16 -2.51
CA ASP A 468 2.34 11.12 -1.09
C ASP A 468 3.82 11.03 -0.74
N THR A 469 4.10 11.10 0.55
CA THR A 469 5.32 10.59 1.14
C THR A 469 5.04 10.12 2.55
N LYS A 470 5.54 8.93 2.90
CA LYS A 470 5.58 8.41 4.27
C LYS A 470 7.02 8.28 4.69
N VAL A 471 7.36 8.75 5.90
CA VAL A 471 8.71 8.71 6.46
C VAL A 471 8.62 8.27 7.91
N ALA A 472 9.49 7.34 8.30
CA ALA A 472 9.72 7.03 9.71
C ALA A 472 11.20 6.72 9.93
N ASP A 473 11.54 6.55 11.20
CA ASP A 473 12.83 6.06 11.63
C ASP A 473 12.63 4.87 12.59
N ILE A 474 13.72 4.29 13.07
CA ILE A 474 13.65 3.13 13.98
C ILE A 474 12.85 3.42 15.25
N HIS A 475 12.90 4.65 15.77
CA HIS A 475 12.23 5.03 17.01
C HIS A 475 10.72 5.15 16.79
N LEU A 476 10.31 5.85 15.74
CA LEU A 476 8.90 5.98 15.36
C LEU A 476 8.29 4.62 14.99
N ALA A 477 9.05 3.78 14.29
CA ALA A 477 8.61 2.42 13.93
C ALA A 477 8.27 1.57 15.16
N SER A 478 9.07 1.69 16.23
CA SER A 478 8.86 0.92 17.48
C SER A 478 7.52 1.24 18.17
N THR A 479 6.95 2.42 17.89
CA THR A 479 5.64 2.85 18.37
C THR A 479 4.60 2.93 17.26
N TYR A 480 4.81 2.24 16.14
CA TYR A 480 3.90 2.21 14.97
C TYR A 480 3.55 3.62 14.45
N THR A 481 4.53 4.50 14.48
CA THR A 481 4.38 5.91 14.13
C THR A 481 5.11 6.23 12.82
N ALA A 482 4.53 7.10 12.01
CA ALA A 482 5.18 7.68 10.83
C ALA A 482 4.70 9.11 10.59
N TYR A 483 5.50 9.89 9.87
CA TYR A 483 5.04 11.13 9.25
C TYR A 483 4.51 10.83 7.85
N ALA A 484 3.35 11.36 7.51
CA ALA A 484 2.76 11.18 6.20
C ALA A 484 2.19 12.49 5.65
N ILE A 485 2.42 12.77 4.37
CA ILE A 485 1.84 13.88 3.62
C ILE A 485 1.04 13.31 2.43
N SER A 486 -0.13 13.89 2.17
CA SER A 486 -0.99 13.53 1.04
C SER A 486 -0.99 14.67 0.02
N GLY A 487 -0.92 14.33 -1.25
CA GLY A 487 -0.93 15.26 -2.38
C GLY A 487 0.41 15.40 -3.10
N PRO A 488 0.40 15.99 -4.31
CA PRO A 488 1.60 16.22 -5.10
C PRO A 488 2.57 17.22 -4.44
N THR A 489 3.86 17.12 -4.75
CA THR A 489 4.87 17.99 -4.13
C THR A 489 4.75 19.45 -4.59
N VAL A 490 4.70 20.37 -3.61
CA VAL A 490 4.79 21.83 -3.81
C VAL A 490 6.19 22.37 -3.48
N GLN A 491 7.12 21.47 -3.16
CA GLN A 491 8.49 21.82 -2.78
C GLN A 491 9.20 22.55 -3.91
N ASP A 492 10.21 23.35 -3.57
CA ASP A 492 11.06 24.07 -4.52
C ASP A 492 10.26 25.04 -5.43
N GLY A 493 9.11 25.53 -4.93
CA GLY A 493 8.28 26.53 -5.58
C GLY A 493 7.33 25.98 -6.66
N LEU A 494 7.06 24.66 -6.65
CA LEU A 494 6.08 24.08 -7.54
C LEU A 494 4.64 24.48 -7.15
N PRO A 495 3.75 24.70 -8.12
CA PRO A 495 2.39 25.13 -7.82
C PRO A 495 1.59 24.02 -7.13
N VAL A 496 0.66 24.45 -6.27
CA VAL A 496 -0.39 23.62 -5.67
C VAL A 496 -1.18 22.94 -6.79
N PHE A 497 -1.45 21.64 -6.64
CA PHE A 497 -2.32 20.94 -7.57
C PHE A 497 -3.79 21.27 -7.29
N HIS A 498 -4.55 21.56 -8.35
CA HIS A 498 -5.98 21.82 -8.31
C HIS A 498 -6.73 20.95 -9.33
N TRP A 499 -7.86 20.35 -8.93
CA TRP A 499 -8.67 19.52 -9.81
C TRP A 499 -9.38 20.29 -10.93
N ASN A 500 -9.61 21.60 -10.76
CA ASN A 500 -10.20 22.46 -11.78
C ASN A 500 -9.46 22.40 -13.13
N HIS A 501 -8.16 22.14 -13.13
CA HIS A 501 -7.34 21.93 -14.33
C HIS A 501 -7.56 20.56 -15.00
N PHE A 502 -8.12 19.60 -14.27
CA PHE A 502 -8.37 18.22 -14.70
C PHE A 502 -9.81 17.77 -14.38
N ASN A 503 -10.78 18.68 -14.55
CA ASN A 503 -12.17 18.51 -14.11
C ASN A 503 -12.94 17.33 -14.74
N LYS A 504 -12.40 16.69 -15.78
CA LYS A 504 -12.98 15.50 -16.43
C LYS A 504 -12.62 14.19 -15.73
N THR A 505 -11.61 14.19 -14.87
CA THR A 505 -11.21 13.01 -14.09
C THR A 505 -12.09 12.92 -12.86
N LEU A 506 -12.74 11.79 -12.61
CA LEU A 506 -13.54 11.59 -11.38
C LEU A 506 -12.63 11.59 -10.14
N HIS A 507 -13.04 12.33 -9.11
CA HIS A 507 -12.30 12.54 -7.86
C HIS A 507 -13.25 12.74 -6.66
N GLU A 508 -14.33 11.95 -6.61
CA GLU A 508 -15.30 11.96 -5.51
C GLU A 508 -14.62 11.78 -4.15
N GLY A 509 -15.13 12.46 -3.13
CA GLY A 509 -14.58 12.46 -1.77
C GLY A 509 -13.29 13.27 -1.57
N MET A 510 -12.58 13.64 -2.64
CA MET A 510 -11.28 14.33 -2.56
C MET A 510 -11.38 15.85 -2.38
N PRO A 511 -10.41 16.51 -1.72
CA PRO A 511 -10.32 17.97 -1.71
C PRO A 511 -9.99 18.53 -3.10
N GLU A 512 -10.40 19.77 -3.37
CA GLU A 512 -10.17 20.46 -4.65
C GLU A 512 -8.70 20.84 -4.87
N ALA A 513 -7.99 21.17 -3.78
CA ALA A 513 -6.61 21.62 -3.79
C ALA A 513 -5.77 20.79 -2.82
N TYR A 514 -4.51 20.54 -3.18
CA TYR A 514 -3.59 19.73 -2.39
C TYR A 514 -2.38 20.55 -1.95
N ASN A 515 -2.51 21.15 -0.76
CA ASN A 515 -1.47 21.91 -0.10
C ASN A 515 -1.41 21.56 1.39
N PHE A 516 -1.25 20.26 1.67
CA PHE A 516 -1.21 19.73 3.03
C PHE A 516 0.22 19.61 3.54
N ASP A 517 0.38 19.60 4.85
CA ASP A 517 1.65 19.33 5.54
C ASP A 517 1.79 17.86 5.92
N PHE A 518 3.00 17.47 6.36
CA PHE A 518 3.19 16.19 7.02
C PHE A 518 2.42 16.14 8.35
N ILE A 519 1.63 15.09 8.54
CA ILE A 519 0.95 14.80 9.81
C ILE A 519 1.55 13.56 10.47
N THR A 520 1.41 13.49 11.80
CA THR A 520 1.87 12.32 12.57
C THR A 520 0.78 11.26 12.60
N MET A 521 1.08 10.09 12.09
CA MET A 521 0.21 8.92 12.09
C MET A 521 0.62 8.00 13.22
N LYS A 522 -0.25 7.81 14.23
CA LYS A 522 0.02 6.96 15.39
C LYS A 522 -1.26 6.30 15.90
N PRO A 523 -1.22 5.03 16.34
CA PRO A 523 -2.36 4.40 16.99
C PRO A 523 -2.64 5.04 18.36
N THR A 524 -3.90 5.00 18.78
CA THR A 524 -4.41 5.65 20.00
C THR A 524 -5.34 4.77 20.86
N LEU A 525 -5.81 3.62 20.35
CA LEU A 525 -6.74 2.71 21.04
C LEU A 525 -6.10 1.64 21.92
#